data_AF-A0A6A7VSG6-F1
#
_entry.id   AF-A0A6A7VSG6-F1
#
_cell.length_a   1.000
_cell.length_b   1.000
_cell.length_c   1.000
_cell.angle_alpha   90.00
_cell.angle_beta   90.00
_cell.angle_gamma   90.00
#
_symmetry.space_group_name_H-M   'P 1'
#
loop_
_entity.id
_entity.type
_entity.pdbx_description
1 polymer ?
#
loop_
_entity_poly.entity_id
_entity_poly.type
_entity_poly.pdbx_seq_one_letter_code
_entity_poly.pdbx_strand_id
1 'polypeptide(L)' 'KELGWEPSLQFEEGIEETVKWYLDNQEWMDHVTSGEYQKYYEEMYCK' A
#
# COMPACT_ATOMS: atom_id res chain seq x y z
N LYS A 1 6.97 -18.69 -25.42
CA LYS A 1 5.87 -18.08 -24.61
C LYS A 1 5.70 -18.99 -23.42
N GLU A 2 6.36 -18.66 -22.33
CA GLU A 2 6.73 -19.62 -21.29
C GLU A 2 6.15 -19.18 -19.94
N LEU A 3 5.77 -20.16 -19.13
CA LEU A 3 5.08 -20.11 -17.82
C LEU A 3 3.55 -20.24 -17.81
N GLY A 4 2.83 -19.94 -18.90
CA GLY A 4 1.36 -20.07 -18.92
C GLY A 4 0.67 -19.23 -17.84
N TRP A 5 1.34 -18.17 -17.40
CA TRP A 5 0.88 -17.32 -16.30
C TRP A 5 -0.21 -16.37 -16.77
N GLU A 6 -1.22 -16.23 -15.92
CA GLU A 6 -2.24 -15.20 -16.01
C GLU A 6 -2.53 -14.60 -14.61
N PRO A 7 -2.93 -13.32 -14.53
CA PRO A 7 -3.34 -12.72 -13.27
C PRO A 7 -4.53 -13.47 -12.66
N SER A 8 -4.46 -13.76 -11.37
CA SER A 8 -5.53 -14.48 -10.66
C SER A 8 -6.68 -13.59 -10.18
N LEU A 9 -6.53 -12.27 -10.26
CA LEU A 9 -7.49 -11.29 -9.74
C LEU A 9 -7.71 -10.16 -10.76
N GLN A 10 -8.95 -9.67 -10.82
CA GLN A 10 -9.23 -8.41 -11.50
C GLN A 10 -8.77 -7.22 -10.65
N PHE A 11 -8.64 -6.05 -11.29
CA PHE A 11 -8.20 -4.84 -10.60
C PHE A 11 -9.15 -4.44 -9.46
N GLU A 12 -10.45 -4.51 -9.72
CA GLU A 12 -11.52 -4.14 -8.78
C GLU A 12 -11.46 -4.99 -7.51
N GLU A 13 -11.23 -6.30 -7.66
CA GLU A 13 -11.06 -7.24 -6.53
C GLU A 13 -9.78 -6.92 -5.76
N GLY A 14 -8.68 -6.69 -6.49
CA GLY A 14 -7.39 -6.40 -5.89
C GLY A 14 -7.37 -5.09 -5.08
N ILE A 15 -8.03 -4.03 -5.58
CA ILE A 15 -8.06 -2.74 -4.89
C ILE A 15 -8.94 -2.78 -3.64
N GLU A 16 -10.05 -3.53 -3.67
CA GLU A 16 -10.90 -3.73 -2.49
C GLU A 16 -10.13 -4.45 -1.37
N GLU A 17 -9.47 -5.57 -1.68
CA GLU A 17 -8.67 -6.32 -0.70
C GLU A 17 -7.46 -5.51 -0.21
N THR A 18 -6.86 -4.68 -1.08
CA THR A 18 -5.79 -3.77 -0.66
C THR A 18 -6.30 -2.77 0.36
N VAL A 19 -7.41 -2.08 0.10
CA VAL A 19 -7.98 -1.10 1.05
C VAL A 19 -8.31 -1.78 2.39
N LYS A 20 -8.94 -2.95 2.34
CA LYS A 20 -9.25 -3.73 3.54
C LYS A 20 -7.99 -4.08 4.33
N TRP A 21 -6.93 -4.50 3.66
CA TRP A 21 -5.66 -4.80 4.31
C TRP A 21 -5.11 -3.58 5.07
N TYR A 22 -5.13 -2.38 4.46
CA TYR A 22 -4.70 -1.17 5.17
C TYR A 22 -5.55 -0.89 6.41
N LEU A 23 -6.87 -1.08 6.35
CA LEU A 23 -7.77 -0.90 7.50
C LEU A 23 -7.49 -1.90 8.61
N ASP A 24 -7.21 -3.16 8.27
CA ASP A 24 -6.96 -4.23 9.23
C ASP A 24 -5.55 -4.16 9.86
N ASN A 25 -4.60 -3.44 9.25
CA ASN A 25 -3.18 -3.43 9.63
C ASN A 25 -2.69 -2.06 10.14
N GLN A 26 -3.51 -1.33 10.91
CA GLN A 26 -3.15 0.00 11.42
C GLN A 26 -1.84 0.03 12.24
N GLU A 27 -1.60 -0.96 13.10
CA GLU A 27 -0.35 -1.02 13.88
C GLU A 27 0.89 -1.12 13.00
N TRP A 28 0.80 -1.89 11.90
CA TRP A 28 1.89 -1.98 10.94
C TRP A 28 2.10 -0.63 10.24
N MET A 29 1.00 0.03 9.85
CA MET A 29 1.04 1.36 9.23
C MET A 29 1.74 2.36 10.13
N ASP A 30 1.35 2.46 11.41
CA ASP A 30 1.92 3.40 12.38
C ASP A 30 3.44 3.23 12.52
N HIS A 31 3.92 1.98 12.51
CA HIS A 31 5.36 1.70 12.58
C HIS A 31 6.11 2.17 11.33
N VAL A 32 5.57 1.92 10.12
CA VAL A 32 6.27 2.22 8.87
C VAL A 32 6.14 3.68 8.42
N THR A 33 5.10 4.40 8.86
CA THR A 33 4.88 5.81 8.49
C THR A 33 5.50 6.81 9.46
N SER A 34 6.23 6.35 10.47
CA SER A 34 6.86 7.21 11.46
C SER A 34 8.23 7.76 11.01
N GLY A 35 8.71 8.80 11.69
CA GLY A 35 10.09 9.29 11.57
C GLY A 35 10.41 9.88 10.19
N GLU A 36 11.35 9.26 9.48
CA GLU A 36 11.84 9.77 8.19
C GLU A 36 10.76 9.81 7.10
N TYR A 37 9.77 8.90 7.15
CA TYR A 37 8.64 8.93 6.23
C TYR A 37 7.82 10.21 6.40
N GLN A 38 7.52 10.59 7.64
CA GLN A 38 6.80 11.82 7.94
C GLN A 38 7.60 13.06 7.52
N LYS A 39 8.91 13.10 7.81
CA LYS A 39 9.79 14.21 7.40
C LYS A 39 9.80 14.40 5.89
N TYR A 40 9.95 13.31 5.14
CA TYR A 40 9.87 13.35 3.67
C TYR A 40 8.54 13.93 3.19
N TYR A 41 7.43 13.50 3.80
CA TYR A 41 6.10 13.97 3.42
C TYR A 41 5.94 15.48 3.67
N GLU A 42 6.41 15.97 4.81
CA GLU A 42 6.43 17.40 5.15
C GLU A 42 7.26 18.21 4.15
N GLU A 43 8.43 17.70 3.73
CA GLU A 43 9.30 18.38 2.78
C GLU A 43 8.70 18.47 1.37
N MET A 44 8.04 17.41 0.91
CA MET A 44 7.53 17.30 -0.45
C MET A 44 6.18 17.97 -0.66
N TYR A 45 5.32 17.97 0.37
CA TYR A 45 3.91 18.32 0.20
C TYR A 45 3.42 19.45 1.13
N CYS A 46 4.17 19.82 2.17
CA CYS A 46 3.75 20.86 3.13
C CYS A 46 4.56 22.17 3.04
N LYS A 47 5.52 22.26 2.13
CA LYS A 47 6.21 23.51 1.76
C LYS A 47 5.55 24.16 0.55
#